data_AF-A0A4Q9VYF7-F1
#
_entry.id   AF-A0A4Q9VYF7-F1
#
_cell.length_a   1.000
_cell.length_b   1.000
_cell.length_c   1.000
_cell.angle_alpha   90.00
_cell.angle_beta   90.00
_cell.angle_gamma   90.00
#
_symmetry.space_group_name_H-M   'P 1'
#
loop_
_entity.id
_entity.type
_entity.pdbx_description
1 polymer ?
#
loop_
_entity_poly.entity_id
_entity_poly.type
_entity_poly.pdbx_seq_one_letter_code
_entity_poly.pdbx_strand_id
1 'polypeptide(L)'
;HYRTYFPFFTLITAFASLAWLSGDLRLMTMFWGATLFVLTRLIKVNKLWKVPREAARISAWSFILAWLSLLIDVILLYIATGDWYIYSNMSDDNAINYGMRRCINLLIVLAVIIPAAQFPLQVWLIE
;
A
#
# COMPACT_ATOMS: atom_id res chain seq x y z
N HIS A 1 6.46 -11.42 -26.06
CA HIS A 1 5.87 -11.33 -24.70
C HIS A 1 6.42 -10.19 -23.81
N TYR A 2 7.58 -9.59 -24.09
CA TYR A 2 8.15 -8.49 -23.26
C TYR A 2 7.38 -7.15 -23.33
N ARG A 3 6.78 -6.81 -24.48
CA ARG A 3 6.06 -5.54 -24.70
C ARG A 3 4.88 -5.31 -23.74
N THR A 4 4.31 -6.37 -23.19
CA THR A 4 3.16 -6.30 -22.27
C THR A 4 3.56 -5.87 -20.86
N TYR A 5 4.82 -6.06 -20.46
CA TYR A 5 5.32 -5.67 -19.13
C TYR A 5 5.56 -4.16 -19.01
N PHE A 6 6.06 -3.55 -20.09
CA PHE A 6 6.40 -2.13 -20.14
C PHE A 6 5.25 -1.20 -19.70
N PRO A 7 4.01 -1.31 -20.23
CA PRO A 7 2.91 -0.42 -19.80
C PRO A 7 2.55 -0.61 -18.32
N PHE A 8 2.67 -1.83 -17.78
CA PHE A 8 2.39 -2.07 -16.35
C PHE A 8 3.45 -1.43 -15.45
N PHE A 9 4.73 -1.49 -15.82
CA PHE A 9 5.78 -0.77 -15.10
C PHE A 9 5.57 0.75 -15.16
N THR A 10 5.23 1.30 -16.32
CA THR A 10 4.92 2.73 -16.45
C THR A 10 3.73 3.13 -15.58
N LEU A 11 2.68 2.29 -15.52
CA LEU A 11 1.52 2.52 -14.65
C LEU A 11 1.88 2.49 -13.16
N ILE A 12 2.72 1.55 -12.72
CA ILE A 12 3.20 1.50 -11.34
C ILE A 12 3.92 2.79 -11.00
N THR A 13 4.87 3.21 -11.84
CA THR A 13 5.63 4.45 -11.60
C THR A 13 4.73 5.68 -11.59
N ALA A 14 3.78 5.77 -12.53
CA ALA A 14 2.85 6.88 -12.61
C ALA A 14 1.97 6.97 -11.35
N PHE A 15 1.31 5.87 -10.95
CA PHE A 15 0.49 5.85 -9.75
C PHE A 15 1.31 6.09 -8.47
N ALA A 16 2.51 5.53 -8.36
CA ALA A 16 3.38 5.78 -7.22
C ALA A 16 3.76 7.28 -7.14
N SER A 17 4.12 7.90 -8.26
CA SER A 17 4.44 9.33 -8.30
C SER A 17 3.23 10.20 -7.94
N LEU A 18 2.03 9.85 -8.40
CA LEU A 18 0.79 10.57 -8.08
C LEU A 18 0.41 10.41 -6.60
N ALA A 19 0.63 9.23 -6.01
CA ALA A 19 0.38 9.00 -4.60
C ALA A 19 1.20 9.96 -3.72
N TRP A 20 2.49 10.12 -4.03
CA TRP A 20 3.39 11.03 -3.31
C TRP A 20 3.14 12.51 -3.64
N LEU A 21 2.81 12.84 -4.89
CA LEU A 21 2.55 14.22 -5.31
C LEU A 21 1.26 14.78 -4.70
N SER A 22 0.27 13.93 -4.44
CA SER A 22 -1.08 14.39 -4.12
C SER A 22 -1.19 15.20 -2.82
N GLY A 23 -0.39 14.91 -1.80
CA GLY A 23 -0.50 15.54 -0.47
C GLY A 23 -1.79 15.24 0.32
N ASP A 24 -2.86 14.76 -0.33
CA ASP A 24 -4.12 14.31 0.28
C ASP A 24 -4.06 12.80 0.55
N LEU A 25 -4.33 12.40 1.79
CA LEU A 25 -4.27 11.02 2.25
C LEU A 25 -5.24 10.08 1.49
N ARG A 26 -6.38 10.58 1.01
CA ARG A 26 -7.38 9.79 0.28
C ARG A 26 -6.87 9.42 -1.10
N LEU A 27 -6.34 10.41 -1.81
CA LEU A 27 -5.76 10.22 -3.14
C LEU A 27 -4.48 9.39 -3.04
N MET A 28 -3.65 9.61 -2.02
CA MET A 28 -2.49 8.76 -1.71
C MET A 28 -2.93 7.30 -1.55
N THR A 29 -3.96 7.02 -0.73
CA THR A 29 -4.50 5.67 -0.51
C THR A 29 -5.02 5.03 -1.81
N MET A 30 -5.73 5.81 -2.63
CA MET A 30 -6.28 5.33 -3.90
C MET A 30 -5.16 4.98 -4.89
N PHE A 31 -4.20 5.87 -5.09
CA PHE A 31 -3.08 5.64 -6.01
C PHE A 31 -2.14 4.55 -5.50
N TRP A 32 -1.91 4.47 -4.19
CA TRP A 32 -1.17 3.36 -3.59
C TRP A 32 -1.86 2.02 -3.84
N GLY A 33 -3.17 1.92 -3.61
CA GLY A 33 -3.95 0.72 -3.96
C GLY A 33 -3.87 0.36 -5.44
N ALA A 34 -3.89 1.36 -6.33
CA ALA A 34 -3.73 1.16 -7.76
C ALA A 34 -2.36 0.57 -8.11
N THR A 35 -1.27 1.02 -7.48
CA THR A 35 0.08 0.43 -7.69
C THR A 35 0.11 -1.05 -7.33
N LEU A 36 -0.45 -1.41 -6.18
CA LEU A 36 -0.49 -2.79 -5.70
C LEU A 36 -1.33 -3.70 -6.60
N PHE A 37 -2.45 -3.17 -7.11
CA PHE A 37 -3.27 -3.89 -8.08
C PHE A 37 -2.53 -4.15 -9.39
N VAL A 38 -1.83 -3.14 -9.91
CA VAL A 38 -1.03 -3.29 -11.14
C VAL A 38 0.13 -4.28 -10.91
N LEU A 39 0.79 -4.24 -9.76
CA LEU A 39 1.83 -5.19 -9.39
C LEU A 39 1.30 -6.63 -9.34
N THR A 40 0.13 -6.85 -8.73
CA THR A 40 -0.54 -8.16 -8.71
C THR A 40 -0.82 -8.66 -10.13
N ARG A 41 -1.27 -7.77 -11.02
CA ARG A 41 -1.51 -8.10 -12.43
C ARG A 41 -0.20 -8.45 -13.15
N LEU A 42 0.87 -7.71 -12.89
CA LEU A 42 2.20 -7.95 -13.45
C LEU A 42 2.72 -9.36 -13.11
N ILE A 43 2.60 -9.77 -11.84
CA ILE A 43 2.98 -11.12 -11.37
C ILE A 43 2.20 -12.19 -12.16
N LYS A 44 0.91 -11.96 -12.41
CA LYS A 44 0.05 -12.89 -13.16
C LYS A 44 0.35 -12.97 -14.67
N VAL A 45 1.03 -11.98 -15.26
CA VAL A 45 1.35 -11.98 -16.71
C VAL A 45 2.33 -13.10 -17.06
N ASN A 46 3.12 -13.58 -16.11
CA ASN A 46 4.11 -14.62 -16.35
C ASN A 46 3.48 -16.03 -16.43
N LYS A 47 2.89 -16.34 -17.59
CA LYS A 47 2.17 -17.61 -17.88
C LYS A 47 3.07 -18.86 -18.05
N LEU A 48 4.40 -18.69 -18.07
CA LEU A 48 5.33 -19.78 -18.43
C LEU A 48 5.64 -20.76 -17.31
N TRP A 49 5.30 -20.42 -16.07
CA TRP A 49 5.47 -21.27 -14.91
C TRP A 49 4.06 -21.68 -14.45
N LYS A 50 3.85 -22.92 -14.00
CA LYS A 50 2.55 -23.41 -13.49
C LYS A 50 2.30 -23.01 -12.01
N VAL A 51 3.39 -22.68 -11.31
CA VAL A 51 3.47 -22.21 -9.91
C VAL A 51 2.96 -20.76 -9.64
N PRO A 52 3.07 -19.76 -10.54
CA PRO A 52 2.80 -18.34 -10.26
C PRO A 52 1.32 -18.00 -10.11
N ARG A 53 0.38 -18.93 -10.37
CA ARG A 53 -1.05 -18.66 -10.13
C ARG A 53 -1.40 -18.66 -8.64
N GLU A 54 -0.80 -19.56 -7.87
CA GLU A 54 -0.98 -19.61 -6.41
C GLU A 54 -0.15 -18.51 -5.74
N ALA A 55 1.10 -18.30 -6.18
CA ALA A 55 1.95 -17.20 -5.70
C ALA A 55 1.30 -15.82 -5.93
N ALA A 56 0.71 -15.58 -7.12
CA ALA A 56 -0.01 -14.34 -7.41
C ALA A 56 -1.25 -14.16 -6.52
N ARG A 57 -1.90 -15.26 -6.10
CA ARG A 57 -3.06 -15.21 -5.20
C ARG A 57 -2.65 -14.86 -3.78
N ILE A 58 -1.58 -15.47 -3.27
CA ILE A 58 -1.03 -15.18 -1.94
C ILE A 58 -0.50 -13.74 -1.88
N SER A 59 0.19 -13.30 -2.93
CA SER A 59 0.61 -11.90 -3.12
C SER A 59 -0.58 -10.94 -3.11
N ALA A 60 -1.64 -11.26 -3.86
CA ALA A 60 -2.84 -10.43 -3.95
C ALA A 60 -3.50 -10.24 -2.58
N TRP A 61 -3.65 -11.31 -1.81
CA TRP A 61 -4.22 -11.25 -0.46
C TRP A 61 -3.37 -10.41 0.47
N SER A 62 -2.05 -10.59 0.43
CA SER A 62 -1.10 -9.81 1.23
C SER A 62 -1.19 -8.32 0.88
N PHE A 63 -1.24 -7.97 -0.41
CA PHE A 63 -1.37 -6.58 -0.84
C PHE A 63 -2.73 -5.97 -0.52
N ILE A 64 -3.82 -6.74 -0.59
CA ILE A 64 -5.14 -6.28 -0.15
C ILE A 64 -5.10 -5.99 1.36
N LEU A 65 -4.48 -6.85 2.15
CA LEU A 65 -4.34 -6.64 3.59
C LEU A 65 -3.53 -5.37 3.89
N ALA A 66 -2.42 -5.16 3.19
CA ALA A 66 -1.62 -3.94 3.31
C ALA A 66 -2.41 -2.67 2.95
N TRP A 67 -3.17 -2.73 1.86
CA TRP A 67 -4.00 -1.61 1.42
C TRP A 67 -5.15 -1.31 2.39
N LEU A 68 -5.82 -2.34 2.91
CA LEU A 68 -6.86 -2.17 3.93
C LEU A 68 -6.29 -1.60 5.23
N SER A 69 -5.09 -2.02 5.62
CA SER A 69 -4.37 -1.46 6.78
C SER A 69 -4.19 0.05 6.61
N LEU A 70 -3.73 0.49 5.43
CA LEU A 70 -3.56 1.91 5.11
C LEU A 70 -4.90 2.66 5.05
N LEU A 71 -5.94 2.05 4.49
CA LEU A 71 -7.27 2.66 4.40
C LEU A 71 -7.85 2.91 5.80
N ILE A 72 -7.78 1.92 6.69
CA ILE A 72 -8.21 2.06 8.09
C ILE A 72 -7.41 3.15 8.78
N ASP A 73 -6.10 3.21 8.54
CA ASP A 73 -5.22 4.21 9.13
C ASP A 73 -5.62 5.64 8.74
N VAL A 74 -5.88 5.88 7.45
CA VAL A 74 -6.33 7.19 6.96
C VAL A 74 -7.68 7.60 7.54
N ILE A 75 -8.60 6.65 7.72
CA ILE A 75 -9.88 6.92 8.40
C ILE A 75 -9.64 7.28 9.88
N LEU A 76 -8.78 6.56 10.59
CA LEU A 76 -8.45 6.85 11.99
C LEU A 76 -7.79 8.22 12.14
N LEU A 77 -6.86 8.58 11.26
CA LEU A 77 -6.24 9.89 11.23
C LEU A 77 -7.27 11.01 11.01
N TYR A 78 -8.23 10.80 10.11
CA TYR A 78 -9.32 11.74 9.90
C TYR A 78 -10.24 11.86 11.12
N ILE A 79 -10.58 10.75 11.79
CA ILE A 79 -11.40 10.80 13.02
C ILE A 79 -10.63 11.53 14.14
N ALA A 80 -9.31 11.33 14.21
CA ALA A 80 -8.46 11.92 15.23
C ALA A 80 -8.19 13.42 15.04
N THR A 81 -8.06 13.86 13.79
CA THR A 81 -7.63 15.24 13.45
C THR A 81 -8.73 16.07 12.82
N GLY A 82 -9.61 15.47 12.04
CA GLY A 82 -10.57 16.16 11.16
C GLY A 82 -9.97 16.59 9.81
N ASP A 83 -8.69 16.35 9.58
CA ASP A 83 -7.96 16.75 8.38
C ASP A 83 -7.56 15.56 7.51
N TRP A 84 -7.49 15.80 6.19
CA TRP A 84 -7.06 14.83 5.17
C TRP A 84 -5.62 15.05 4.70
N TYR A 85 -4.94 16.06 5.24
CA TYR A 85 -3.59 16.48 4.85
C TYR A 85 -2.65 16.32 6.03
N ILE A 86 -1.40 15.93 5.75
CA ILE A 86 -0.35 15.90 6.76
C ILE A 86 0.29 17.28 6.81
N TYR A 87 0.04 18.03 7.89
CA TYR A 87 0.68 19.32 8.13
C TYR A 87 1.90 19.14 9.05
N SER A 88 3.02 19.81 8.73
CA SER A 88 4.22 19.81 9.58
C SER A 88 4.00 20.43 10.96
N ASN A 89 2.91 21.19 11.12
CA ASN A 89 2.61 22.00 12.28
C ASN A 89 1.61 21.29 13.21
N MET A 90 1.42 19.98 13.02
CA MET A 90 0.53 19.13 13.81
C MET A 90 1.17 18.87 15.19
N SER A 91 1.38 19.94 15.95
CA SER A 91 1.99 19.97 17.28
C SER A 91 0.99 19.68 18.40
N ASP A 92 -0.20 19.17 18.07
CA ASP A 92 -1.18 18.72 19.05
C ASP A 92 -0.92 17.26 19.42
N ASP A 93 0.19 17.04 20.13
CA ASP A 93 0.55 15.77 20.76
C ASP A 93 -0.52 15.32 21.80
N ASN A 94 -1.49 16.19 22.14
CA ASN A 94 -2.55 15.95 23.12
C ASN A 94 -3.93 15.60 22.52
N ALA A 95 -4.15 15.79 21.21
CA ALA A 95 -5.46 15.54 20.60
C ALA A 95 -5.73 14.04 20.36
N ILE A 96 -4.66 13.27 20.14
CA ILE A 96 -4.75 11.84 19.80
C ILE A 96 -4.49 11.00 21.06
N ASN A 97 -5.50 10.26 21.50
CA ASN A 97 -5.37 9.29 22.59
C ASN A 97 -4.19 8.35 22.33
N TYR A 98 -3.34 8.11 23.33
CA TYR A 98 -2.18 7.22 23.27
C TYR A 98 -2.49 5.85 22.64
N GLY A 99 -3.64 5.26 22.97
CA GLY A 99 -4.07 3.97 22.38
C GLY A 99 -4.32 4.06 20.87
N MET A 100 -4.96 5.14 20.43
CA MET A 100 -5.26 5.39 19.02
C MET A 100 -3.98 5.67 18.22
N ARG A 101 -3.06 6.46 18.79
CA ARG A 101 -1.74 6.72 18.18
C ARG A 101 -0.94 5.44 17.97
N ARG A 102 -0.96 4.55 18.96
CA ARG A 102 -0.27 3.25 18.86
C ARG A 102 -0.90 2.37 17.78
N CYS A 103 -2.22 2.37 17.67
CA CYS A 103 -2.95 1.63 16.63
C CYS A 103 -2.58 2.13 15.22
N ILE A 104 -2.63 3.45 15.01
CA ILE A 104 -2.25 4.12 13.75
C ILE A 104 -0.81 3.74 13.36
N ASN A 105 0.15 3.91 14.28
CA ASN A 105 1.54 3.55 14.01
C ASN A 105 1.72 2.08 13.61
N LEU A 106 1.00 1.15 14.24
CA LEU A 106 1.04 -0.27 13.88
C LEU A 106 0.44 -0.53 12.51
N LEU A 107 -0.69 0.11 12.17
CA LEU A 107 -1.35 0.00 10.86
C LEU A 107 -0.47 0.54 9.74
N ILE A 108 0.21 1.68 9.94
CA ILE A 108 1.18 2.24 8.99
C ILE A 108 2.33 1.27 8.76
N VAL A 109 2.92 0.73 9.84
CA VAL A 109 4.02 -0.24 9.71
C VAL A 109 3.56 -1.45 8.90
N LEU A 110 2.37 -2.01 9.19
CA LEU A 110 1.82 -3.13 8.43
C LEU A 110 1.58 -2.79 6.95
N ALA A 111 1.07 -1.59 6.66
CA ALA A 111 0.80 -1.13 5.31
C ALA A 111 2.07 -1.02 4.45
N VAL A 112 3.22 -0.73 5.05
CA VAL A 112 4.50 -0.56 4.34
C VAL A 112 5.33 -1.84 4.33
N ILE A 113 5.34 -2.60 5.43
CA ILE A 113 6.21 -3.76 5.57
C ILE A 113 5.83 -4.91 4.62
N ILE A 114 4.52 -5.06 4.34
CA ILE A 114 4.01 -6.12 3.46
C ILE A 114 4.41 -5.87 1.99
N PRO A 115 4.12 -4.70 1.37
CA PRO A 115 4.57 -4.42 0.01
C PRO A 115 6.09 -4.37 -0.13
N ALA A 116 6.80 -3.95 0.91
CA ALA A 116 8.26 -3.92 0.92
C ALA A 116 8.90 -5.31 1.10
N ALA A 117 8.09 -6.37 1.23
CA ALA A 117 8.54 -7.75 1.39
C ALA A 117 9.61 -7.92 2.48
N GLN A 118 9.53 -7.15 3.56
CA GLN A 118 10.53 -7.21 4.63
C GLN A 118 10.33 -8.48 5.48
N PHE A 119 11.40 -8.93 6.15
CA PHE A 119 11.31 -10.06 7.08
C PHE A 119 10.28 -9.74 8.19
N PRO A 120 9.30 -10.63 8.49
CA PRO A 120 9.14 -12.01 8.03
C PRO A 120 8.17 -12.21 6.83
N LEU A 121 7.65 -11.15 6.21
CA LEU A 121 6.57 -11.17 5.21
C LEU A 121 7.06 -11.24 3.75
N GLN A 122 8.28 -11.71 3.53
CA GLN A 122 8.90 -11.86 2.20
C GLN A 122 8.37 -13.04 1.37
N VAL A 123 7.43 -13.83 1.91
CA VAL A 123 6.96 -15.10 1.33
C VAL A 123 6.49 -14.95 -0.11
N TRP A 124 5.78 -13.87 -0.41
CA TRP A 124 5.25 -13.63 -1.76
C TRP A 124 6.32 -13.36 -2.83
N LEU A 125 7.55 -13.03 -2.42
CA LEU A 125 8.67 -12.74 -3.31
C LEU A 125 9.46 -14.01 -3.68
N ILE A 126 9.34 -15.06 -2.86
CA ILE A 126 10.08 -16.33 -2.98
C ILE A 126 9.26 -17.39 -3.75
N GLU A 127 7.94 -17.25 -3.79
CA GLU A 127 6.99 -18.11 -4.52
C GLU A 127 6.82 -17.72 -6.00
#